data_AF-A0A9E0V5H3-F1
#
_entry.id   AF-A0A9E0V5H3-F1
#
_cell.length_a   1.000
_cell.length_b   1.000
_cell.length_c   1.000
_cell.angle_alpha   90.00
_cell.angle_beta   90.00
_cell.angle_gamma   90.00
#
_symmetry.space_group_name_H-M   'P 1'
#
loop_
_entity.id
_entity.type
_entity.pdbx_description
1 polymer ?
#
loop_
_entity_poly.entity_id
_entity_poly.type
_entity_poly.pdbx_seq_one_letter_code
_entity_poly.pdbx_strand_id
1 'polypeptide(L)'
;MKRINRVIISISFCLLFPFTSFCGHVVEFCGEQIPMDNDFVANRLMNVIQRQIPNVNLPELRARARLYFPIVESYLKKAGLPLDLKYVAIVESGFLSNAQSRVGARGFWQIMPTTAQGYGMMIGDPVDERDDINKSTSVACKLLRDNYEFIKKNAKVASWVLTCAAYNFGIGNIAKRVHAQGTDYFSMQLNDETAVYVYKIIAVKQLFEYPELYLSKFGYNVFSSSSKRRGEGSFSGNDDDAVFHSVGLNKDKKRKPTDTTFYVSAHIKPDKKFEEGDFVSIILDEDMKTSKGVVYKGSSIAPLGWVVDDRIVVDLGYGTDVLLYDVDMNRGVSLSSVKVKGKKGIPVLLKVVVPI
;
A
#
# COMPACT_ATOMS: atom_id res chain seq x y z
N MET A 1 -49.29 15.13 -58.74
CA MET A 1 -48.66 15.95 -57.67
C MET A 1 -48.52 15.10 -56.41
N LYS A 2 -47.44 15.32 -55.66
CA LYS A 2 -46.71 14.33 -54.84
C LYS A 2 -47.42 13.96 -53.52
N ARG A 3 -47.43 12.66 -53.21
CA ARG A 3 -47.61 12.09 -51.86
C ARG A 3 -46.34 12.40 -51.04
N ILE A 4 -46.47 12.99 -49.87
CA ILE A 4 -45.39 13.14 -48.90
C ILE A 4 -45.67 12.18 -47.75
N ASN A 5 -44.95 11.04 -47.75
CA ASN A 5 -44.86 10.13 -46.62
C ASN A 5 -44.09 10.83 -45.48
N ARG A 6 -44.70 10.94 -44.30
CA ARG A 6 -43.99 11.30 -43.07
C ARG A 6 -43.26 10.07 -42.55
N VAL A 7 -41.94 10.05 -42.70
CA VAL A 7 -41.06 9.09 -42.03
C VAL A 7 -40.89 9.54 -40.58
N ILE A 8 -41.39 8.73 -39.64
CA ILE A 8 -41.08 8.90 -38.21
C ILE A 8 -39.71 8.26 -37.99
N ILE A 9 -38.67 9.09 -37.85
CA ILE A 9 -37.33 8.64 -37.45
C ILE A 9 -37.37 8.46 -35.93
N SER A 10 -37.47 7.21 -35.48
CA SER A 10 -37.24 6.85 -34.08
C SER A 10 -35.74 6.97 -33.78
N ILE A 11 -35.33 8.09 -33.19
CA ILE A 11 -33.98 8.27 -32.66
C ILE A 11 -33.88 7.38 -31.42
N SER A 12 -33.36 6.17 -31.61
CA SER A 12 -33.01 5.29 -30.50
C SER A 12 -31.82 5.92 -29.77
N PHE A 13 -32.08 6.61 -28.66
CA PHE A 13 -31.07 7.18 -27.78
C PHE A 13 -30.36 6.02 -27.08
N CYS A 14 -29.34 5.48 -27.74
CA CYS A 14 -28.46 4.49 -27.15
C CYS A 14 -27.65 5.22 -26.07
N LEU A 15 -28.12 5.14 -24.82
CA LEU A 15 -27.36 5.54 -23.63
C LEU A 15 -26.14 4.62 -23.57
N LEU A 16 -25.07 5.02 -24.26
CA LEU A 16 -23.72 4.55 -23.98
C LEU A 16 -23.39 5.05 -22.57
N PHE A 17 -23.78 4.28 -21.55
CA PHE A 17 -23.17 4.40 -20.25
C PHE A 17 -21.68 4.16 -20.47
N PRO A 18 -20.79 5.15 -20.21
CA PRO A 18 -19.38 4.86 -20.16
C PRO A 18 -19.22 3.84 -19.03
N PHE A 19 -18.80 2.63 -19.37
CA PHE A 19 -18.34 1.66 -18.38
C PHE A 19 -17.23 2.36 -17.60
N THR A 20 -17.55 2.82 -16.40
CA THR A 20 -16.58 3.38 -15.47
C THR A 20 -15.74 2.20 -15.00
N SER A 21 -14.60 1.95 -15.64
CA SER A 21 -13.52 1.17 -15.03
C SER A 21 -13.01 1.98 -13.85
N PHE A 22 -13.54 1.71 -12.66
CA PHE A 22 -12.90 2.07 -11.42
C PHE A 22 -11.66 1.17 -11.33
N CYS A 23 -10.48 1.71 -11.62
CA CYS A 23 -9.24 0.98 -11.36
C CYS A 23 -9.11 0.91 -9.83
N GLY A 24 -9.35 -0.27 -9.25
CA GLY A 24 -9.19 -0.48 -7.83
C GLY A 24 -7.75 -0.20 -7.42
N HIS A 25 -7.55 0.30 -6.21
CA HIS A 25 -6.22 0.46 -5.61
C HIS A 25 -5.38 -0.81 -5.79
N VAL A 26 -4.33 -0.73 -6.61
CA VAL A 26 -3.44 -1.86 -6.86
C VAL A 26 -2.55 -2.04 -5.64
N VAL A 27 -2.80 -3.14 -4.92
CA VAL A 27 -1.97 -3.52 -3.78
C VAL A 27 -0.76 -4.28 -4.30
N GLU A 28 0.44 -3.78 -4.02
CA GLU A 28 1.70 -4.43 -4.36
C GLU A 28 2.65 -4.52 -3.16
N PHE A 29 3.56 -5.50 -3.21
CA PHE A 29 4.64 -5.67 -2.25
C PHE A 29 5.93 -6.10 -2.95
N CYS A 30 7.00 -5.33 -2.80
CA CYS A 30 8.29 -5.55 -3.44
C CYS A 30 8.19 -5.67 -4.99
N GLY A 31 7.22 -4.99 -5.61
CA GLY A 31 6.93 -5.07 -7.04
C GLY A 31 6.07 -6.28 -7.46
N GLU A 32 5.66 -7.15 -6.53
CA GLU A 32 4.67 -8.20 -6.78
C GLU A 32 3.26 -7.66 -6.56
N GLN A 33 2.39 -7.80 -7.56
CA GLN A 33 0.96 -7.50 -7.42
C GLN A 33 0.28 -8.56 -6.57
N ILE A 34 -0.50 -8.12 -5.58
CA ILE A 34 -1.31 -8.98 -4.73
C ILE A 34 -2.62 -9.31 -5.47
N PRO A 35 -3.07 -10.57 -5.52
CA PRO A 35 -4.25 -10.98 -6.29
C PRO A 35 -5.55 -10.54 -5.58
N MET A 36 -5.83 -9.24 -5.65
CA MET A 36 -7.01 -8.62 -5.04
C MET A 36 -8.32 -8.93 -5.78
N ASP A 37 -8.24 -9.58 -6.94
CA ASP A 37 -9.38 -10.16 -7.67
C ASP A 37 -9.89 -11.46 -7.04
N ASN A 38 -9.08 -12.10 -6.19
CA ASN A 38 -9.51 -13.24 -5.40
C ASN A 38 -10.19 -12.77 -4.10
N ASP A 39 -11.50 -13.00 -4.00
CA ASP A 39 -12.32 -12.62 -2.84
C ASP A 39 -11.73 -13.08 -1.50
N PHE A 40 -11.17 -14.29 -1.44
CA PHE A 40 -10.57 -14.80 -0.21
C PHE A 40 -9.36 -13.95 0.20
N VAL A 41 -8.49 -13.61 -0.76
CA VAL A 41 -7.29 -12.80 -0.50
C VAL A 41 -7.66 -11.38 -0.13
N ALA A 42 -8.56 -10.76 -0.90
CA ALA A 42 -9.02 -9.40 -0.66
C ALA A 42 -9.69 -9.28 0.73
N ASN A 43 -10.64 -10.16 1.05
CA ASN A 43 -11.33 -10.15 2.34
C ASN A 43 -10.36 -10.42 3.48
N ARG A 44 -9.42 -11.37 3.33
CA ARG A 44 -8.42 -11.64 4.35
C ARG A 44 -7.51 -10.45 4.60
N LEU A 45 -7.03 -9.77 3.55
CA LEU A 45 -6.22 -8.56 3.71
C LEU A 45 -7.01 -7.44 4.39
N MET A 46 -8.24 -7.17 3.97
CA MET A 46 -9.08 -6.12 4.58
C MET A 46 -9.35 -6.41 6.05
N ASN A 47 -9.63 -7.66 6.40
CA ASN A 47 -9.80 -8.09 7.79
C ASN A 47 -8.52 -7.89 8.62
N VAL A 48 -7.34 -8.18 8.04
CA VAL A 48 -6.06 -7.92 8.72
C VAL A 48 -5.85 -6.42 8.92
N ILE A 49 -6.05 -5.58 7.89
CA ILE A 49 -5.95 -4.12 8.00
C ILE A 49 -6.87 -3.59 9.10
N GLN A 50 -8.15 -3.97 9.06
CA GLN A 50 -9.14 -3.52 10.04
C GLN A 50 -8.76 -3.90 11.47
N ARG A 51 -8.22 -5.11 11.67
CA ARG A 51 -7.73 -5.57 12.98
C ARG A 51 -6.45 -4.87 13.43
N GLN A 52 -5.60 -4.40 12.52
CA GLN A 52 -4.37 -3.69 12.89
C GLN A 52 -4.66 -2.25 13.36
N ILE A 53 -5.67 -1.58 12.79
CA ILE A 53 -6.01 -0.17 13.11
C ILE A 53 -6.13 0.11 14.62
N PRO A 54 -6.96 -0.61 15.40
CA PRO A 54 -7.11 -0.33 16.83
C PRO A 54 -5.94 -0.84 17.68
N ASN A 55 -5.21 -1.85 17.20
CA ASN A 55 -4.20 -2.55 18.00
C ASN A 55 -2.80 -1.94 17.88
N VAL A 56 -2.56 -1.16 16.83
CA VAL A 56 -1.28 -0.50 16.59
C VAL A 56 -1.38 0.95 17.05
N ASN A 57 -0.52 1.36 17.98
CA ASN A 57 -0.28 2.77 18.24
C ASN A 57 0.46 3.38 17.05
N LEU A 58 -0.29 3.67 15.98
CA LEU A 58 0.27 4.11 14.70
C LEU A 58 1.09 5.41 14.83
N PRO A 59 0.70 6.41 15.64
CA PRO A 59 1.55 7.58 15.89
C PRO A 59 2.93 7.24 16.46
N GLU A 60 2.99 6.39 17.50
CA GLU A 60 4.25 5.99 18.12
C GLU A 60 5.09 5.13 17.16
N LEU A 61 4.45 4.22 16.45
CA LEU A 61 5.11 3.36 15.48
C LEU A 61 5.71 4.19 14.33
N ARG A 62 4.98 5.19 13.84
CA ARG A 62 5.48 6.14 12.84
C ARG A 62 6.62 7.00 13.37
N ALA A 63 6.57 7.42 14.63
CA ALA A 63 7.69 8.15 15.24
C ALA A 63 8.98 7.32 15.26
N ARG A 64 8.90 6.04 15.60
CA ARG A 64 10.03 5.10 15.51
C ARG A 64 10.46 4.86 14.06
N ALA A 65 9.51 4.68 13.15
CA ALA A 65 9.80 4.52 11.73
C ALA A 65 10.59 5.70 11.16
N ARG A 66 10.25 6.96 11.53
CA ARG A 66 11.02 8.15 11.12
C ARG A 66 12.49 8.10 11.58
N LEU A 67 12.75 7.54 12.76
CA LEU A 67 14.12 7.39 13.28
C LEU A 67 14.89 6.29 12.54
N TYR A 68 14.26 5.15 12.24
CA TYR A 68 14.98 3.95 11.79
C TYR A 68 14.86 3.64 10.30
N PHE A 69 13.81 4.11 9.60
CA PHE A 69 13.68 3.92 8.15
C PHE A 69 14.89 4.43 7.36
N PRO A 70 15.45 5.63 7.61
CA PRO A 70 16.62 6.10 6.87
C PRO A 70 17.83 5.15 6.99
N ILE A 71 18.02 4.55 8.17
CA ILE A 71 19.08 3.56 8.41
C ILE A 71 18.75 2.29 7.61
N VAL A 72 17.56 1.72 7.80
CA VAL A 72 17.14 0.48 7.13
C VAL A 72 17.18 0.60 5.61
N GLU A 73 16.61 1.67 5.06
CA GLU A 73 16.59 1.93 3.63
C GLU A 73 18.00 2.10 3.06
N SER A 74 18.94 2.69 3.80
CA SER A 74 20.35 2.78 3.38
C SER A 74 20.97 1.39 3.20
N TYR A 75 20.72 0.46 4.14
CA TYR A 75 21.19 -0.92 4.02
C TYR A 75 20.50 -1.69 2.90
N LEU A 76 19.17 -1.56 2.77
CA LEU A 76 18.40 -2.19 1.69
C LEU A 76 18.91 -1.73 0.31
N LYS A 77 19.11 -0.42 0.11
CA LYS A 77 19.68 0.15 -1.13
C LYS A 77 21.07 -0.41 -1.42
N LYS A 78 21.96 -0.41 -0.43
CA LYS A 78 23.33 -0.95 -0.57
C LYS A 78 23.33 -2.44 -0.93
N ALA A 79 22.35 -3.20 -0.45
CA ALA A 79 22.18 -4.61 -0.73
C ALA A 79 21.41 -4.91 -2.03
N GLY A 80 20.89 -3.88 -2.72
CA GLY A 80 20.05 -4.05 -3.91
C GLY A 80 18.69 -4.68 -3.61
N LEU A 81 18.17 -4.50 -2.40
CA LEU A 81 16.92 -5.09 -1.93
C LEU A 81 15.75 -4.09 -2.03
N PRO A 82 14.50 -4.56 -2.25
CA PRO A 82 13.32 -3.70 -2.24
C PRO A 82 13.13 -2.94 -0.92
N LEU A 83 12.76 -1.66 -1.01
CA LEU A 83 12.56 -0.82 0.18
C LEU A 83 11.36 -1.25 1.03
N ASP A 84 10.37 -1.89 0.42
CA ASP A 84 9.19 -2.44 1.10
C ASP A 84 9.56 -3.42 2.23
N LEU A 85 10.74 -4.05 2.16
CA LEU A 85 11.23 -4.95 3.21
C LEU A 85 11.45 -4.24 4.55
N LYS A 86 11.51 -2.91 4.59
CA LYS A 86 11.52 -2.14 5.85
C LYS A 86 10.30 -2.42 6.74
N TYR A 87 9.17 -2.80 6.14
CA TYR A 87 7.94 -3.14 6.88
C TYR A 87 8.03 -4.49 7.59
N VAL A 88 8.99 -5.35 7.24
CA VAL A 88 9.28 -6.58 7.99
C VAL A 88 9.70 -6.23 9.42
N ALA A 89 10.67 -5.33 9.61
CA ALA A 89 11.12 -4.90 10.93
C ALA A 89 9.99 -4.26 11.78
N ILE A 90 9.04 -3.59 11.13
CA ILE A 90 7.84 -3.08 11.79
C ILE A 90 6.97 -4.22 12.32
N VAL A 91 6.71 -5.24 11.50
CA VAL A 91 5.89 -6.40 11.92
C VAL A 91 6.58 -7.22 12.99
N GLU A 92 7.90 -7.36 12.93
CA GLU A 92 8.68 -8.14 13.89
C GLU A 92 8.70 -7.53 15.30
N SER A 93 9.00 -6.23 15.42
CA SER A 93 9.10 -5.62 16.76
C SER A 93 8.54 -4.20 16.86
N GLY A 94 8.03 -3.65 15.78
CA GLY A 94 7.70 -2.23 15.69
C GLY A 94 8.92 -1.33 15.84
N PHE A 95 10.12 -1.82 15.51
CA PHE A 95 11.41 -1.22 15.85
C PHE A 95 11.69 -1.06 17.36
N LEU A 96 11.29 -2.03 18.20
CA LEU A 96 11.83 -2.13 19.56
C LEU A 96 13.20 -2.82 19.53
N SER A 97 14.21 -2.15 20.09
CA SER A 97 15.60 -2.66 20.12
C SER A 97 15.79 -3.85 21.04
N ASN A 98 15.02 -3.94 22.12
CA ASN A 98 15.14 -4.99 23.15
C ASN A 98 13.94 -5.95 23.18
N ALA A 99 13.14 -5.98 22.11
CA ALA A 99 12.03 -6.91 22.01
C ALA A 99 12.56 -8.35 22.04
N GLN A 100 11.96 -9.21 22.87
CA GLN A 100 12.29 -10.62 22.95
C GLN A 100 11.01 -11.45 22.89
N SER A 101 10.94 -12.36 21.93
CA SER A 101 9.85 -13.34 21.85
C SER A 101 9.99 -14.44 22.89
N ARG A 102 8.89 -15.16 23.15
CA ARG A 102 8.87 -16.34 24.05
C ARG A 102 9.85 -17.45 23.64
N VAL A 103 10.18 -17.53 22.34
CA VAL A 103 11.06 -18.57 21.78
C VAL A 103 12.48 -18.08 21.50
N GLY A 104 12.82 -16.84 21.90
CA GLY A 104 14.19 -16.33 21.91
C GLY A 104 14.61 -15.49 20.70
N ALA A 105 13.74 -15.27 19.72
CA ALA A 105 13.93 -14.20 18.72
C ALA A 105 14.06 -12.84 19.41
N ARG A 106 14.98 -11.98 18.94
CA ARG A 106 15.33 -10.74 19.63
C ARG A 106 15.62 -9.56 18.69
N GLY A 107 15.36 -8.36 19.20
CA GLY A 107 15.78 -7.10 18.60
C GLY A 107 14.84 -6.58 17.52
N PHE A 108 15.32 -5.59 16.77
CA PHE A 108 14.57 -4.89 15.71
C PHE A 108 13.96 -5.82 14.66
N TRP A 109 14.67 -6.90 14.35
CA TRP A 109 14.33 -7.85 13.29
C TRP A 109 13.89 -9.21 13.84
N GLN A 110 13.76 -9.36 15.18
CA GLN A 110 13.41 -10.64 15.83
C GLN A 110 14.24 -11.83 15.32
N ILE A 111 15.56 -11.64 15.18
CA ILE A 111 16.43 -12.68 14.64
C ILE A 111 16.63 -13.77 15.70
N MET A 112 16.46 -15.03 15.29
CA MET A 112 16.68 -16.19 16.16
C MET A 112 18.16 -16.34 16.54
N PRO A 113 18.49 -16.83 17.76
CA PRO A 113 19.88 -16.92 18.21
C PRO A 113 20.77 -17.75 17.27
N THR A 114 20.29 -18.92 16.84
CA THR A 114 21.02 -19.81 15.94
C THR A 114 21.27 -19.17 14.57
N THR A 115 20.29 -18.43 14.05
CA THR A 115 20.43 -17.68 12.80
C THR A 115 21.47 -16.57 12.95
N ALA A 116 21.37 -15.76 14.01
CA ALA A 116 22.33 -14.68 14.28
C ALA A 116 23.76 -15.21 14.42
N GLN A 117 23.97 -16.31 15.17
CA GLN A 117 25.26 -17.00 15.27
C GLN A 117 25.77 -17.49 13.91
N GLY A 118 24.89 -18.06 13.07
CA GLY A 118 25.23 -18.50 11.72
C GLY A 118 25.72 -17.37 10.80
N TYR A 119 25.31 -16.13 11.07
CA TYR A 119 25.81 -14.92 10.39
C TYR A 119 26.97 -14.23 11.12
N GLY A 120 27.52 -14.85 12.17
CA GLY A 120 28.67 -14.36 12.91
C GLY A 120 28.37 -13.27 13.94
N MET A 121 27.11 -13.12 14.37
CA MET A 121 26.75 -12.17 15.41
C MET A 121 27.13 -12.68 16.80
N MET A 122 27.57 -11.78 17.65
CA MET A 122 27.76 -12.02 19.08
C MET A 122 26.42 -11.98 19.81
N ILE A 123 26.16 -12.98 20.64
CA ILE A 123 24.91 -13.14 21.40
C ILE A 123 25.26 -13.51 22.83
N GLY A 124 24.73 -12.77 23.80
CA GLY A 124 24.89 -13.05 25.22
C GLY A 124 25.13 -11.79 26.03
N ASP A 125 25.39 -11.93 27.31
CA ASP A 125 25.80 -10.81 28.14
C ASP A 125 27.31 -10.60 28.08
N PRO A 126 27.80 -9.35 28.04
CA PRO A 126 27.02 -8.11 28.16
C PRO A 126 26.50 -7.54 26.82
N VAL A 127 26.74 -8.20 25.67
CA VAL A 127 26.41 -7.68 24.34
C VAL A 127 25.67 -8.70 23.48
N ASP A 128 24.41 -8.38 23.14
CA ASP A 128 23.63 -9.08 22.13
C ASP A 128 23.47 -8.19 20.89
N GLU A 129 24.20 -8.51 19.81
CA GLU A 129 24.25 -7.66 18.61
C GLU A 129 22.93 -7.61 17.84
N ARG A 130 21.94 -8.44 18.21
CA ARG A 130 20.58 -8.36 17.64
C ARG A 130 19.86 -7.09 18.07
N ASP A 131 20.26 -6.49 19.18
CA ASP A 131 19.72 -5.22 19.68
C ASP A 131 20.34 -3.99 18.98
N ASP A 132 21.40 -4.17 18.19
CA ASP A 132 22.04 -3.11 17.41
C ASP A 132 21.36 -2.97 16.03
N ILE A 133 20.81 -1.79 15.72
CA ILE A 133 20.07 -1.56 14.47
C ILE A 133 20.94 -1.79 13.22
N ASN A 134 22.21 -1.41 13.24
CA ASN A 134 23.09 -1.54 12.07
C ASN A 134 23.49 -2.99 11.83
N LYS A 135 23.88 -3.70 12.90
CA LYS A 135 24.29 -5.11 12.82
C LYS A 135 23.12 -6.02 12.49
N SER A 136 22.00 -5.86 13.19
CA SER A 136 20.78 -6.65 12.94
C SER A 136 20.20 -6.39 11.55
N THR A 137 20.17 -5.13 11.07
CA THR A 137 19.71 -4.81 9.70
C THR A 137 20.62 -5.41 8.64
N SER A 138 21.93 -5.35 8.82
CA SER A 138 22.90 -5.99 7.91
C SER A 138 22.64 -7.49 7.78
N VAL A 139 22.42 -8.18 8.90
CA VAL A 139 22.12 -9.62 8.91
C VAL A 139 20.74 -9.92 8.36
N ALA A 140 19.71 -9.13 8.68
CA ALA A 140 18.38 -9.30 8.10
C ALA A 140 18.40 -9.15 6.58
N CYS A 141 19.16 -8.19 6.02
CA CYS A 141 19.35 -8.06 4.58
C CYS A 141 20.00 -9.30 3.96
N LYS A 142 21.05 -9.84 4.60
CA LYS A 142 21.69 -11.09 4.15
C LYS A 142 20.70 -12.26 4.16
N LEU A 143 19.98 -12.44 5.27
CA LEU A 143 18.99 -13.50 5.43
C LEU A 143 17.86 -13.41 4.39
N LEU A 144 17.30 -12.22 4.16
CA LEU A 144 16.25 -12.03 3.15
C LEU A 144 16.76 -12.33 1.74
N ARG A 145 17.98 -11.90 1.41
CA ARG A 145 18.61 -12.23 0.12
C ARG A 145 18.84 -13.72 -0.03
N ASP A 146 19.37 -14.38 0.99
CA ASP A 146 19.68 -15.81 0.94
C ASP A 146 18.40 -16.63 0.81
N ASN A 147 17.33 -16.25 1.52
CA ASN A 147 15.99 -16.82 1.35
C ASN A 147 15.44 -16.60 -0.07
N TYR A 148 15.57 -15.39 -0.61
CA TYR A 148 15.09 -15.07 -1.96
C TYR A 148 15.79 -15.89 -3.03
N GLU A 149 17.13 -15.98 -2.97
CA GLU A 149 17.89 -16.80 -3.91
C GLU A 149 17.57 -18.30 -3.77
N PHE A 150 17.35 -18.76 -2.54
CA PHE A 150 16.90 -20.14 -2.31
C PHE A 150 15.53 -20.39 -2.95
N ILE A 151 14.54 -19.52 -2.72
CA ILE A 151 13.20 -19.65 -3.30
C ILE A 151 13.29 -19.60 -4.82
N LYS A 152 14.00 -18.61 -5.38
CA LYS A 152 14.20 -18.47 -6.82
C LYS A 152 14.76 -19.73 -7.46
N LYS A 153 15.76 -20.34 -6.83
CA LYS A 153 16.40 -21.56 -7.33
C LYS A 153 15.51 -22.81 -7.18
N ASN A 154 14.93 -23.02 -5.99
CA ASN A 154 14.24 -24.28 -5.66
C ASN A 154 12.78 -24.29 -6.14
N ALA A 155 12.08 -23.17 -6.02
CA ALA A 155 10.71 -23.00 -6.45
C ALA A 155 10.58 -22.58 -7.92
N LYS A 156 11.71 -22.23 -8.56
CA LYS A 156 11.78 -21.67 -9.93
C LYS A 156 10.91 -20.42 -10.12
N VAL A 157 10.70 -19.64 -9.05
CA VAL A 157 9.96 -18.39 -9.06
C VAL A 157 10.68 -17.33 -8.22
N ALA A 158 10.78 -16.12 -8.73
CA ALA A 158 11.20 -14.97 -7.95
C ALA A 158 10.01 -14.46 -7.13
N SER A 159 10.03 -14.62 -5.80
CA SER A 159 8.93 -14.15 -4.94
C SER A 159 9.41 -13.71 -3.56
N TRP A 160 9.28 -12.42 -3.30
CA TRP A 160 9.41 -11.78 -2.00
C TRP A 160 8.30 -12.19 -1.04
N VAL A 161 7.09 -12.47 -1.52
CA VAL A 161 6.00 -13.02 -0.69
C VAL A 161 6.44 -14.33 -0.03
N LEU A 162 6.94 -15.30 -0.82
CA LEU A 162 7.48 -16.56 -0.27
C LEU A 162 8.75 -16.35 0.55
N THR A 163 9.58 -15.36 0.18
CA THR A 163 10.80 -15.01 0.93
C THR A 163 10.47 -14.52 2.34
N CYS A 164 9.49 -13.63 2.48
CA CYS A 164 9.02 -13.16 3.79
C CYS A 164 8.32 -14.27 4.58
N ALA A 165 7.53 -15.15 3.93
CA ALA A 165 6.99 -16.33 4.59
C ALA A 165 8.12 -17.24 5.13
N ALA A 166 9.22 -17.38 4.39
CA ALA A 166 10.41 -18.15 4.81
C ALA A 166 11.20 -17.47 5.93
N TYR A 167 11.16 -16.14 6.00
CA TYR A 167 11.74 -15.39 7.12
C TYR A 167 11.05 -15.75 8.45
N ASN A 168 9.71 -15.80 8.46
CA ASN A 168 8.94 -16.15 9.66
C ASN A 168 8.96 -17.65 9.97
N PHE A 169 8.73 -18.52 8.97
CA PHE A 169 8.53 -19.95 9.22
C PHE A 169 9.79 -20.81 9.03
N GLY A 170 10.87 -20.22 8.54
CA GLY A 170 12.09 -20.92 8.14
C GLY A 170 12.04 -21.45 6.71
N ILE A 171 13.15 -21.27 5.99
CA ILE A 171 13.26 -21.59 4.57
C ILE A 171 12.98 -23.07 4.24
N GLY A 172 13.42 -23.99 5.09
CA GLY A 172 13.18 -25.42 4.90
C GLY A 172 11.70 -25.81 5.00
N ASN A 173 10.93 -25.13 5.86
CA ASN A 173 9.51 -25.38 5.99
C ASN A 173 8.72 -24.85 4.79
N ILE A 174 9.06 -23.64 4.32
CA ILE A 174 8.47 -23.11 3.08
C ILE A 174 8.84 -23.98 1.87
N ALA A 175 10.09 -24.45 1.78
CA ALA A 175 10.50 -25.35 0.70
C ALA A 175 9.64 -26.63 0.64
N LYS A 176 9.37 -27.25 1.80
CA LYS A 176 8.46 -28.42 1.89
C LYS A 176 7.05 -28.09 1.42
N ARG A 177 6.52 -26.93 1.80
CA ARG A 177 5.17 -26.49 1.40
C ARG A 177 5.09 -26.19 -0.09
N VAL A 178 6.11 -25.53 -0.63
CA VAL A 178 6.24 -25.27 -2.07
C VAL A 178 6.26 -26.56 -2.86
N HIS A 179 7.06 -27.54 -2.43
CA HIS A 179 7.12 -28.85 -3.08
C HIS A 179 5.77 -29.58 -3.07
N ALA A 180 5.01 -29.47 -1.97
CA ALA A 180 3.75 -30.18 -1.80
C ALA A 180 2.52 -29.47 -2.42
N GLN A 181 2.51 -28.13 -2.44
CA GLN A 181 1.30 -27.33 -2.71
C GLN A 181 1.49 -26.28 -3.81
N GLY A 182 2.71 -26.13 -4.35
CA GLY A 182 3.04 -25.10 -5.32
C GLY A 182 3.42 -23.76 -4.67
N THR A 183 3.52 -22.71 -5.47
CA THR A 183 4.16 -21.44 -5.06
C THR A 183 3.17 -20.35 -4.64
N ASP A 184 1.86 -20.60 -4.72
CA ASP A 184 0.86 -19.63 -4.31
C ASP A 184 0.74 -19.60 -2.78
N TYR A 185 1.43 -18.64 -2.15
CA TYR A 185 1.37 -18.40 -0.72
C TYR A 185 -0.06 -18.16 -0.22
N PHE A 186 -0.91 -17.48 -0.99
CA PHE A 186 -2.22 -17.03 -0.51
C PHE A 186 -3.23 -18.17 -0.38
N SER A 187 -3.04 -19.24 -1.16
CA SER A 187 -3.80 -20.50 -1.03
C SER A 187 -3.06 -21.58 -0.24
N MET A 188 -1.81 -21.35 0.16
CA MET A 188 -0.96 -22.34 0.83
C MET A 188 -1.45 -22.62 2.25
N GLN A 189 -1.54 -23.90 2.61
CA GLN A 189 -1.85 -24.31 3.98
C GLN A 189 -0.60 -24.15 4.84
N LEU A 190 -0.61 -23.12 5.67
CA LEU A 190 0.45 -22.77 6.62
C LEU A 190 -0.14 -22.76 8.04
N ASN A 191 0.73 -22.71 9.06
CA ASN A 191 0.25 -22.44 10.42
C ASN A 191 -0.38 -21.04 10.49
N ASP A 192 -1.22 -20.79 11.50
CA ASP A 192 -2.00 -19.55 11.62
C ASP A 192 -1.13 -18.28 11.62
N GLU A 193 0.05 -18.34 12.24
CA GLU A 193 0.98 -17.21 12.30
C GLU A 193 1.51 -16.87 10.90
N THR A 194 2.12 -17.86 10.24
CA THR A 194 2.75 -17.68 8.92
C THR A 194 1.71 -17.41 7.83
N ALA A 195 0.51 -18.00 7.91
CA ALA A 195 -0.57 -17.78 6.94
C ALA A 195 -1.08 -16.33 6.93
N VAL A 196 -0.88 -15.59 8.02
CA VAL A 196 -1.29 -14.18 8.16
C VAL A 196 -0.08 -13.23 8.11
N TYR A 197 1.15 -13.74 8.23
CA TYR A 197 2.37 -12.95 8.34
C TYR A 197 2.57 -11.95 7.19
N VAL A 198 2.52 -12.39 5.92
CA VAL A 198 2.72 -11.49 4.79
C VAL A 198 1.55 -10.50 4.66
N TYR A 199 0.32 -10.92 4.99
CA TYR A 199 -0.81 -10.01 5.09
C TYR A 199 -0.57 -8.90 6.11
N LYS A 200 0.07 -9.18 7.26
CA LYS A 200 0.41 -8.15 8.25
C LYS A 200 1.42 -7.14 7.69
N ILE A 201 2.44 -7.61 6.98
CA ILE A 201 3.45 -6.74 6.35
C ILE A 201 2.77 -5.82 5.34
N ILE A 202 1.95 -6.38 4.46
CA ILE A 202 1.20 -5.61 3.46
C ILE A 202 0.24 -4.64 4.15
N ALA A 203 -0.49 -5.08 5.17
CA ALA A 203 -1.43 -4.23 5.91
C ALA A 203 -0.73 -3.02 6.56
N VAL A 204 0.43 -3.23 7.20
CA VAL A 204 1.23 -2.15 7.75
C VAL A 204 1.69 -1.20 6.64
N LYS A 205 2.22 -1.73 5.52
CA LYS A 205 2.58 -0.90 4.36
C LYS A 205 1.41 -0.04 3.92
N GLN A 206 0.22 -0.64 3.76
CA GLN A 206 -0.99 0.05 3.36
C GLN A 206 -1.39 1.17 4.35
N LEU A 207 -1.31 0.93 5.66
CA LEU A 207 -1.60 1.94 6.69
C LEU A 207 -0.55 3.06 6.76
N PHE A 208 0.68 2.79 6.37
CA PHE A 208 1.74 3.79 6.31
C PHE A 208 1.65 4.63 5.04
N GLU A 209 1.52 3.97 3.89
CA GLU A 209 1.62 4.60 2.59
C GLU A 209 0.30 5.14 2.09
N TYR A 210 -0.85 4.55 2.45
CA TYR A 210 -2.20 4.94 2.00
C TYR A 210 -3.20 5.10 3.16
N PRO A 211 -2.85 5.84 4.23
CA PRO A 211 -3.71 5.99 5.40
C PRO A 211 -5.09 6.54 5.08
N GLU A 212 -5.21 7.37 4.04
CA GLU A 212 -6.45 7.96 3.58
C GLU A 212 -7.45 6.95 3.00
N LEU A 213 -7.01 5.74 2.66
CA LEU A 213 -7.95 4.68 2.24
C LEU A 213 -8.60 4.00 3.44
N TYR A 214 -7.92 3.93 4.59
CA TYR A 214 -8.26 2.98 5.67
C TYR A 214 -8.64 3.63 6.99
N LEU A 215 -8.11 4.81 7.31
CA LEU A 215 -8.31 5.44 8.62
C LEU A 215 -9.55 6.35 8.62
N SER A 216 -10.36 6.28 9.68
CA SER A 216 -11.66 6.97 9.75
C SER A 216 -11.57 8.49 9.82
N LYS A 217 -10.39 9.02 10.16
CA LYS A 217 -10.14 10.47 10.21
C LYS A 217 -10.00 11.13 8.83
N PHE A 218 -10.01 10.34 7.76
CA PHE A 218 -9.92 10.80 6.38
C PHE A 218 -11.29 10.79 5.71
N GLY A 219 -11.50 11.66 4.71
CA GLY A 219 -12.80 11.88 4.06
C GLY A 219 -13.29 10.70 3.21
N TYR A 220 -12.37 9.89 2.68
CA TYR A 220 -12.65 8.60 2.06
C TYR A 220 -12.22 7.49 3.03
N ASN A 221 -13.02 6.44 3.15
CA ASN A 221 -12.66 5.28 3.97
C ASN A 221 -13.33 4.03 3.41
N VAL A 222 -12.53 3.02 3.06
CA VAL A 222 -13.01 1.75 2.47
C VAL A 222 -13.95 0.98 3.41
N PHE A 223 -13.93 1.25 4.71
CA PHE A 223 -14.80 0.65 5.73
C PHE A 223 -16.04 1.50 6.05
N SER A 224 -16.15 2.74 5.56
CA SER A 224 -17.30 3.60 5.85
C SER A 224 -18.59 3.14 5.15
N SER A 225 -19.74 3.36 5.80
CA SER A 225 -21.06 3.03 5.24
C SER A 225 -21.56 4.03 4.17
N SER A 226 -20.89 5.17 4.00
CA SER A 226 -21.19 6.18 2.98
C SER A 226 -20.59 5.87 1.60
N SER A 227 -19.54 5.03 1.52
CA SER A 227 -19.07 4.44 0.25
C SER A 227 -20.01 3.35 -0.30
N LYS A 228 -21.02 2.92 0.48
CA LYS A 228 -22.04 1.94 0.10
C LYS A 228 -23.18 2.48 -0.79
N ARG A 229 -23.30 3.81 -1.02
CA ARG A 229 -24.45 4.41 -1.74
C ARG A 229 -24.18 4.87 -3.19
N ARG A 230 -23.14 4.36 -3.85
CA ARG A 230 -22.88 4.65 -5.29
C ARG A 230 -23.01 3.45 -6.25
N GLY A 231 -23.59 2.35 -5.79
CA GLY A 231 -24.04 1.24 -6.65
C GLY A 231 -25.22 0.53 -5.99
N GLU A 232 -26.41 0.66 -6.58
CA GLU A 232 -27.70 0.09 -6.14
C GLU A 232 -27.67 -1.47 -6.14
N GLY A 233 -28.49 -2.23 -5.39
CA GLY A 233 -29.71 -1.93 -4.65
C GLY A 233 -30.07 -3.04 -3.66
N SER A 234 -31.14 -2.82 -2.89
CA SER A 234 -31.57 -3.54 -1.68
C SER A 234 -32.11 -4.96 -1.90
N PHE A 235 -31.79 -5.87 -0.98
CA PHE A 235 -32.64 -7.01 -0.62
C PHE A 235 -32.66 -7.23 0.90
N SER A 236 -33.85 -7.50 1.42
CA SER A 236 -34.17 -7.79 2.83
C SER A 236 -34.13 -9.29 3.11
N GLY A 237 -33.47 -9.69 4.21
CA GLY A 237 -33.55 -11.03 4.80
C GLY A 237 -32.94 -11.02 6.20
N ASN A 238 -33.67 -11.55 7.18
CA ASN A 238 -33.29 -11.60 8.59
C ASN A 238 -32.29 -12.73 8.90
N ASP A 239 -31.50 -12.44 9.95
CA ASP A 239 -30.76 -13.31 10.85
C ASP A 239 -29.56 -14.11 10.30
N ASP A 240 -28.41 -13.76 10.89
CA ASP A 240 -27.15 -14.49 11.04
C ASP A 240 -26.56 -15.17 9.79
N ASP A 241 -25.37 -14.70 9.37
CA ASP A 241 -24.52 -15.23 8.27
C ASP A 241 -24.57 -14.57 6.88
N ALA A 242 -25.12 -13.35 6.71
CA ALA A 242 -25.06 -12.66 5.42
C ALA A 242 -24.81 -11.15 5.51
N VAL A 243 -23.54 -10.70 5.48
CA VAL A 243 -23.22 -9.26 5.30
C VAL A 243 -22.11 -9.00 4.29
N PHE A 244 -21.87 -9.85 3.29
CA PHE A 244 -20.85 -9.53 2.26
C PHE A 244 -21.23 -10.03 0.86
N HIS A 245 -22.37 -9.59 0.36
CA HIS A 245 -22.62 -9.53 -1.08
C HIS A 245 -22.77 -8.07 -1.50
N SER A 246 -21.64 -7.49 -1.92
CA SER A 246 -21.52 -6.39 -2.92
C SER A 246 -20.30 -5.50 -2.63
N VAL A 247 -19.09 -6.03 -2.80
CA VAL A 247 -18.08 -5.28 -3.54
C VAL A 247 -18.27 -5.76 -4.97
N GLY A 248 -18.80 -4.91 -5.84
CA GLY A 248 -18.97 -5.23 -7.25
C GLY A 248 -17.61 -5.37 -7.91
N LEU A 249 -16.98 -6.54 -7.78
CA LEU A 249 -15.92 -6.98 -8.68
C LEU A 249 -16.61 -7.39 -9.98
N ASN A 250 -16.47 -6.54 -10.99
CA ASN A 250 -17.00 -6.84 -12.31
C ASN A 250 -16.31 -8.12 -12.82
N LYS A 251 -17.10 -9.18 -13.03
CA LYS A 251 -16.68 -10.45 -13.61
C LYS A 251 -16.53 -10.29 -15.12
N ASP A 252 -15.53 -9.55 -15.56
CA ASP A 252 -15.09 -9.58 -16.94
C ASP A 252 -13.71 -10.22 -17.03
N LYS A 253 -13.69 -11.51 -17.41
CA LYS A 253 -12.49 -12.16 -17.94
C LYS A 253 -12.05 -11.36 -19.17
N LYS A 254 -11.03 -10.50 -19.07
CA LYS A 254 -10.10 -10.19 -20.17
C LYS A 254 -8.95 -9.26 -19.73
N ARG A 255 -7.72 -9.82 -19.88
CA ARG A 255 -6.38 -9.17 -19.98
C ARG A 255 -5.90 -8.36 -18.76
N LYS A 256 -4.64 -8.60 -18.38
CA LYS A 256 -3.87 -7.74 -17.46
C LYS A 256 -3.93 -6.30 -17.98
N PRO A 257 -4.49 -5.34 -17.23
CA PRO A 257 -4.36 -3.93 -17.56
C PRO A 257 -2.86 -3.59 -17.58
N THR A 258 -2.40 -2.99 -18.67
CA THR A 258 -1.06 -2.41 -18.71
C THR A 258 -1.23 -0.96 -18.30
N ASP A 259 -1.01 -0.68 -17.01
CA ASP A 259 -1.17 0.68 -16.50
C ASP A 259 0.01 1.55 -16.94
N THR A 260 -0.28 2.73 -17.49
CA THR A 260 0.75 3.73 -17.77
C THR A 260 0.81 4.73 -16.63
N THR A 261 2.01 4.90 -16.07
CA THR A 261 2.29 5.93 -15.06
C THR A 261 3.01 7.10 -15.72
N PHE A 262 2.54 8.33 -15.47
CA PHE A 262 3.24 9.56 -15.82
C PHE A 262 3.08 10.60 -14.69
N TYR A 263 3.87 11.67 -14.76
CA TYR A 263 3.86 12.74 -13.77
C TYR A 263 3.44 14.05 -14.42
N VAL A 264 2.59 14.80 -13.73
CA VAL A 264 2.12 16.12 -14.17
C VAL A 264 2.61 17.18 -13.18
N SER A 265 3.26 18.24 -13.68
CA SER A 265 3.67 19.34 -12.81
C SER A 265 2.47 20.13 -12.30
N ALA A 266 2.55 20.48 -11.02
CA ALA A 266 1.62 21.38 -10.36
C ALA A 266 2.34 22.18 -9.28
N HIS A 267 1.67 23.17 -8.72
CA HIS A 267 2.16 23.87 -7.55
C HIS A 267 1.09 24.08 -6.50
N ILE A 268 1.50 24.03 -5.23
CA ILE A 268 0.65 24.29 -4.08
C ILE A 268 0.79 25.76 -3.67
N LYS A 269 -0.32 26.43 -3.39
CA LYS A 269 -0.27 27.75 -2.75
C LYS A 269 0.16 27.60 -1.30
N PRO A 270 1.19 28.33 -0.83
CA PRO A 270 1.59 28.29 0.56
C PRO A 270 0.45 28.73 1.48
N ASP A 271 0.31 28.05 2.62
CA ASP A 271 -0.61 28.40 3.68
C ASP A 271 0.06 28.24 5.05
N LYS A 272 0.40 29.39 5.65
CA LYS A 272 1.04 29.43 6.97
C LYS A 272 0.13 28.91 8.08
N LYS A 273 -1.18 29.04 7.92
CA LYS A 273 -2.17 28.68 8.94
C LYS A 273 -2.71 27.27 8.75
N PHE A 274 -2.23 26.53 7.75
CA PHE A 274 -2.70 25.18 7.48
C PHE A 274 -2.73 24.30 8.73
N GLU A 275 -3.90 23.74 9.00
CA GLU A 275 -4.16 22.73 10.00
C GLU A 275 -4.62 21.42 9.32
N GLU A 276 -4.48 20.30 10.03
CA GLU A 276 -4.96 19.01 9.51
C GLU A 276 -6.47 19.09 9.24
N GLY A 277 -6.88 18.73 8.02
CA GLY A 277 -8.26 18.84 7.56
C GLY A 277 -8.55 20.09 6.75
N ASP A 278 -7.62 21.05 6.62
CA ASP A 278 -7.81 22.23 5.76
C ASP A 278 -7.69 21.91 4.28
N PHE A 279 -8.27 22.76 3.43
CA PHE A 279 -8.13 22.64 1.98
C PHE A 279 -6.72 23.03 1.50
N VAL A 280 -6.15 22.21 0.62
CA VAL A 280 -4.86 22.46 -0.02
C VAL A 280 -5.09 22.96 -1.43
N SER A 281 -4.74 24.20 -1.75
CA SER A 281 -4.91 24.74 -3.12
C SER A 281 -3.78 24.27 -4.04
N ILE A 282 -4.09 23.35 -4.95
CA ILE A 282 -3.18 22.77 -5.94
C ILE A 282 -3.57 23.33 -7.32
N ILE A 283 -2.62 23.94 -8.02
CA ILE A 283 -2.82 24.47 -9.38
C ILE A 283 -2.00 23.66 -10.35
N LEU A 284 -2.64 23.17 -11.42
CA LEU A 284 -1.97 22.43 -12.49
C LEU A 284 -1.13 23.37 -13.37
N ASP A 285 0.13 23.02 -13.59
CA ASP A 285 1.02 23.74 -14.51
C ASP A 285 0.94 23.23 -15.95
N GLU A 286 0.28 22.08 -16.14
CA GLU A 286 0.12 21.35 -17.40
C GLU A 286 -1.25 20.65 -17.45
N ASP A 287 -1.64 20.15 -18.62
CA ASP A 287 -2.87 19.37 -18.76
C ASP A 287 -2.70 17.97 -18.16
N MET A 288 -3.66 17.54 -17.34
CA MET A 288 -3.69 16.23 -16.69
C MET A 288 -4.77 15.36 -17.33
N LYS A 289 -4.38 14.25 -17.96
CA LYS A 289 -5.32 13.24 -18.47
C LYS A 289 -5.55 12.19 -17.39
N THR A 290 -6.79 11.85 -17.09
CA THR A 290 -7.17 10.83 -16.10
C THR A 290 -8.13 9.82 -16.72
N SER A 291 -8.36 8.71 -16.02
CA SER A 291 -9.43 7.74 -16.33
C SER A 291 -10.83 8.38 -16.44
N LYS A 292 -11.04 9.54 -15.80
CA LYS A 292 -12.33 10.27 -15.74
C LYS A 292 -12.41 11.45 -16.72
N GLY A 293 -11.37 11.72 -17.51
CA GLY A 293 -11.31 12.85 -18.44
C GLY A 293 -10.06 13.71 -18.28
N VAL A 294 -10.06 14.89 -18.91
CA VAL A 294 -8.92 15.82 -18.93
C VAL A 294 -9.18 17.00 -17.99
N VAL A 295 -8.20 17.32 -17.14
CA VAL A 295 -8.17 18.54 -16.32
C VAL A 295 -7.13 19.47 -16.92
N TYR A 296 -7.55 20.66 -17.33
CA TYR A 296 -6.69 21.58 -18.07
C TYR A 296 -5.75 22.38 -17.16
N LYS A 297 -4.61 22.79 -17.72
CA LYS A 297 -3.65 23.72 -17.11
C LYS A 297 -4.35 24.94 -16.51
N GLY A 298 -3.89 25.36 -15.33
CA GLY A 298 -4.44 26.49 -14.58
C GLY A 298 -5.68 26.16 -13.75
N SER A 299 -6.25 24.97 -13.89
CA SER A 299 -7.31 24.50 -13.00
C SER A 299 -6.79 24.39 -11.56
N SER A 300 -7.60 24.85 -10.61
CA SER A 300 -7.31 24.71 -9.18
C SER A 300 -8.12 23.54 -8.62
N ILE A 301 -7.44 22.61 -7.96
CA ILE A 301 -8.02 21.53 -7.17
C ILE A 301 -7.80 21.89 -5.71
N ALA A 302 -8.84 21.72 -4.88
CA ALA A 302 -8.79 22.03 -3.45
C ALA A 302 -9.27 20.82 -2.64
N PRO A 303 -8.47 19.74 -2.54
CA PRO A 303 -8.79 18.63 -1.65
C PRO A 303 -8.54 19.02 -0.18
N LEU A 304 -9.17 18.28 0.75
CA LEU A 304 -8.76 18.31 2.16
C LEU A 304 -7.35 17.72 2.27
N GLY A 305 -6.51 18.33 3.10
CA GLY A 305 -5.15 17.87 3.38
C GLY A 305 -5.03 17.33 4.79
N TRP A 306 -4.31 16.22 4.93
CA TRP A 306 -4.05 15.59 6.21
C TRP A 306 -2.56 15.51 6.47
N VAL A 307 -2.17 15.71 7.73
CA VAL A 307 -0.77 15.59 8.13
C VAL A 307 -0.45 14.13 8.48
N VAL A 308 0.49 13.57 7.73
CA VAL A 308 1.07 12.24 7.93
C VAL A 308 2.58 12.41 7.95
N ASP A 309 3.18 12.23 9.13
CA ASP A 309 4.65 12.25 9.31
C ASP A 309 5.32 13.54 8.82
N ASP A 310 4.76 14.69 9.20
CA ASP A 310 5.19 16.04 8.77
C ASP A 310 5.02 16.31 7.26
N ARG A 311 4.19 15.50 6.60
CA ARG A 311 3.84 15.68 5.19
C ARG A 311 2.34 15.80 5.04
N ILE A 312 1.92 16.70 4.17
CA ILE A 312 0.53 16.87 3.80
C ILE A 312 0.23 15.88 2.67
N VAL A 313 -0.69 14.96 2.93
CA VAL A 313 -1.28 14.06 1.95
C VAL A 313 -2.71 14.51 1.67
N VAL A 314 -3.18 14.24 0.45
CA VAL A 314 -4.50 14.70 -0.02
C VAL A 314 -5.20 13.56 -0.77
N ASP A 315 -6.52 13.54 -0.71
CA ASP A 315 -7.35 12.75 -1.63
C ASP A 315 -7.88 13.68 -2.72
N LEU A 316 -7.39 13.49 -3.95
CA LEU A 316 -7.76 14.31 -5.10
C LEU A 316 -9.13 13.93 -5.71
N GLY A 317 -9.82 12.93 -5.15
CA GLY A 317 -11.10 12.41 -5.67
C GLY A 317 -10.93 11.44 -6.84
N TYR A 318 -9.69 11.03 -7.12
CA TYR A 318 -9.34 10.03 -8.14
C TYR A 318 -8.90 8.70 -7.50
N GLY A 319 -9.11 8.51 -6.19
CA GLY A 319 -8.62 7.33 -5.49
C GLY A 319 -7.10 7.25 -5.58
N THR A 320 -6.57 6.13 -6.05
CA THR A 320 -5.12 5.93 -6.23
C THR A 320 -4.62 6.24 -7.64
N ASP A 321 -5.51 6.64 -8.54
CA ASP A 321 -5.15 6.99 -9.92
C ASP A 321 -4.34 8.28 -9.98
N VAL A 322 -4.57 9.21 -9.05
CA VAL A 322 -3.83 10.47 -8.97
C VAL A 322 -3.36 10.70 -7.54
N LEU A 323 -2.04 10.72 -7.35
CA LEU A 323 -1.40 10.89 -6.05
C LEU A 323 -0.45 12.08 -6.06
N LEU A 324 -0.43 12.83 -4.96
CA LEU A 324 0.47 13.97 -4.76
C LEU A 324 1.87 13.49 -4.34
N TYR A 325 2.91 14.06 -4.95
CA TYR A 325 4.32 13.86 -4.63
C TYR A 325 5.07 15.20 -4.59
N ASP A 326 6.16 15.27 -3.83
CA ASP A 326 7.13 16.36 -3.95
C ASP A 326 8.07 16.16 -5.14
N VAL A 327 8.91 17.16 -5.40
CA VAL A 327 9.91 17.13 -6.49
C VAL A 327 10.98 16.04 -6.33
N ASP A 328 11.16 15.54 -5.10
CA ASP A 328 12.10 14.47 -4.77
C ASP A 328 11.42 13.09 -4.81
N MET A 329 10.20 13.02 -5.36
CA MET A 329 9.41 11.80 -5.55
C MET A 329 8.97 11.12 -4.24
N ASN A 330 8.86 11.89 -3.16
CA ASN A 330 8.26 11.44 -1.91
C ASN A 330 6.76 11.77 -1.89
N ARG A 331 5.93 10.83 -1.41
CA ARG A 331 4.46 11.01 -1.34
C ARG A 331 4.07 12.20 -0.46
N GLY A 332 3.08 12.98 -0.88
CA GLY A 332 2.66 14.22 -0.24
C GLY A 332 3.67 15.35 -0.41
N VAL A 333 3.51 16.44 0.35
CA VAL A 333 4.44 17.59 0.39
C VAL A 333 4.84 17.88 1.84
N SER A 334 6.06 18.34 2.10
CA SER A 334 6.45 18.68 3.49
C SER A 334 5.56 19.81 4.05
N LEU A 335 5.04 19.60 5.27
CA LEU A 335 4.26 20.58 6.03
C LEU A 335 5.04 21.87 6.23
N SER A 336 6.34 21.75 6.52
CA SER A 336 7.24 22.89 6.68
C SER A 336 7.29 23.75 5.42
N SER A 337 7.30 23.14 4.23
CA SER A 337 7.31 23.83 2.94
C SER A 337 5.99 24.56 2.69
N VAL A 338 4.85 23.97 3.06
CA VAL A 338 3.53 24.60 2.92
C VAL A 338 3.34 25.78 3.87
N LYS A 339 3.92 25.70 5.07
CA LYS A 339 3.82 26.78 6.07
C LYS A 339 4.76 27.98 5.82
N VAL A 340 5.55 27.97 4.74
CA VAL A 340 6.45 29.08 4.40
C VAL A 340 5.66 30.33 3.97
N LYS A 341 6.11 31.50 4.45
CA LYS A 341 5.56 32.80 4.04
C LYS A 341 6.10 33.19 2.65
N GLY A 342 5.26 33.23 1.62
CA GLY A 342 5.68 33.68 0.29
C GLY A 342 4.56 33.63 -0.76
N LYS A 343 4.79 34.33 -1.88
CA LYS A 343 3.91 34.28 -3.07
C LYS A 343 4.28 33.16 -4.06
N LYS A 344 5.46 32.54 -3.90
CA LYS A 344 5.94 31.49 -4.80
C LYS A 344 5.19 30.19 -4.47
N GLY A 345 4.59 29.58 -5.49
CA GLY A 345 4.00 28.24 -5.38
C GLY A 345 5.07 27.21 -5.04
N ILE A 346 4.67 26.18 -4.30
CA ILE A 346 5.53 25.06 -3.93
C ILE A 346 5.39 24.01 -5.02
N PRO A 347 6.47 23.73 -5.79
CA PRO A 347 6.39 22.78 -6.89
C PRO A 347 6.11 21.37 -6.35
N VAL A 348 5.22 20.66 -7.01
CA VAL A 348 4.81 19.29 -6.71
C VAL A 348 4.56 18.54 -8.00
N LEU A 349 4.48 17.22 -7.89
CA LEU A 349 4.16 16.32 -8.99
C LEU A 349 2.88 15.56 -8.66
N LEU A 350 2.00 15.43 -9.64
CA LEU A 350 0.87 14.51 -9.57
C LEU A 350 1.25 13.25 -10.33
N LYS A 351 1.44 12.14 -9.62
CA LYS A 351 1.60 10.81 -10.22
C LYS A 351 0.23 10.38 -10.73
N VAL A 352 0.11 10.18 -12.03
CA VAL A 352 -1.12 9.75 -12.69
C VAL A 352 -0.93 8.34 -13.23
N VAL A 353 -1.86 7.45 -12.86
CA VAL A 353 -1.95 6.07 -13.34
C VAL A 353 -3.19 5.96 -14.20
N VAL A 354 -3.03 5.58 -15.46
CA VAL A 354 -4.14 5.38 -16.41
C VAL A 354 -4.10 3.95 -16.94
N PRO A 355 -5.20 3.18 -16.79
CA PRO A 355 -5.31 1.88 -17.43
C PRO A 355 -5.44 2.05 -18.95
N ILE A 356 -4.64 1.31 -19.73
CA ILE A 356 -4.76 1.24 -21.20
C ILE A 356 -5.93 0.33 -21.60
#